data_AF-A0A1E7Z1L5-F1
#
_entry.id   AF-A0A1E7Z1L5-F1
#
_cell.length_a   1.000
_cell.length_b   1.000
_cell.length_c   1.000
_cell.angle_alpha   90.00
_cell.angle_beta   90.00
_cell.angle_gamma   90.00
#
_symmetry.space_group_name_H-M   'P 1'
#
loop_
_entity.id
_entity.type
_entity.pdbx_description
1 polymer ?
#
loop_
_entity_poly.entity_id
_entity_poly.type
_entity_poly.pdbx_seq_one_letter_code
_entity_poly.pdbx_strand_id
1 'polypeptide(L)' 'MKAKAFNQAYAVGSHFIYQPCKVLRGSYPARTVAEARDFNCGTIVEIDREPFFVKTESLTPAS' A
#
# COMPACT_ATOMS: atom_id res chain seq x y z
N MET A 1 9.44 3.95 3.32
CA MET A 1 9.81 4.68 2.08
C MET A 1 8.92 5.92 1.97
N LYS A 2 9.36 6.98 1.28
CA LYS A 2 8.54 8.18 1.02
C LYS A 2 7.66 8.02 -0.22
N ALA A 3 6.59 8.80 -0.34
CA ALA A 3 5.64 8.76 -1.45
C ALA A 3 6.33 8.83 -2.82
N LYS A 4 7.26 9.77 -3.01
CA LYS A 4 7.98 9.93 -4.27
C LYS A 4 8.68 8.65 -4.74
N ALA A 5 9.39 7.98 -3.83
CA ALA A 5 10.09 6.74 -4.14
C ALA A 5 9.11 5.58 -4.40
N PHE A 6 7.97 5.56 -3.69
CA PHE A 6 6.91 4.56 -3.91
C PHE A 6 6.29 4.72 -5.29
N ASN A 7 5.87 5.94 -5.66
CA ASN A 7 5.23 6.23 -6.93
C ASN A 7 6.18 6.06 -8.13
N GLN A 8 7.50 6.21 -7.93
CA GLN A 8 8.51 5.88 -8.95
C GLN A 8 8.67 4.37 -9.16
N ALA A 9 8.50 3.57 -8.11
CA ALA A 9 8.66 2.13 -8.16
C ALA A 9 7.38 1.40 -8.61
N TYR A 10 6.21 1.96 -8.28
CA TYR A 10 4.91 1.32 -8.48
C TYR A 10 3.93 2.30 -9.10
N ALA A 11 3.37 1.91 -10.25
CA ALA A 11 2.31 2.67 -10.89
C ALA A 11 0.98 2.50 -10.16
N VAL A 12 0.04 3.42 -10.43
CA VAL A 12 -1.36 3.21 -10.04
C VAL A 12 -1.89 1.94 -10.72
N GLY A 13 -2.57 1.09 -9.97
CA GLY A 13 -3.03 -0.23 -10.40
C GLY A 13 -2.05 -1.38 -10.10
N SER A 14 -0.87 -1.11 -9.55
CA SER A 14 0.06 -2.16 -9.10
C SER A 14 -0.57 -3.04 -8.01
N HIS A 15 -0.25 -4.34 -8.06
CA HIS A 15 -0.79 -5.35 -7.15
C HIS A 15 0.08 -5.53 -5.92
N PHE A 16 -0.56 -5.65 -4.76
CA PHE A 16 0.09 -5.85 -3.48
C PHE A 16 -0.67 -6.87 -2.65
N ILE A 17 0.03 -7.47 -1.70
CA ILE A 17 -0.57 -8.16 -0.57
C ILE A 17 -0.64 -7.16 0.57
N TYR A 18 -1.86 -6.81 0.98
CA TYR A 18 -2.08 -6.05 2.20
C TYR A 18 -1.95 -6.97 3.41
N GLN A 19 -1.09 -6.59 4.35
CA GLN A 19 -0.87 -7.30 5.59
C GLN A 19 -0.55 -6.28 6.71
N PRO A 20 -1.54 -5.87 7.50
CA PRO A 20 -1.35 -4.84 8.53
C PRO A 20 -0.48 -5.33 9.69
N CYS A 21 -0.49 -6.64 9.97
CA CYS A 21 0.38 -7.26 10.95
C CYS A 21 1.05 -8.48 10.35
N LYS A 22 2.38 -8.46 10.24
CA LYS A 22 3.16 -9.56 9.65
C LYS A 22 3.07 -10.88 10.42
N VAL A 23 2.73 -10.80 11.71
CA VAL A 23 2.65 -11.96 12.62
C VAL A 23 1.28 -12.63 12.56
N LEU A 24 0.22 -11.87 12.23
CA LEU A 24 -1.15 -12.37 12.24
C LEU A 24 -1.55 -12.88 10.85
N ARG A 25 -2.41 -13.91 10.82
CA ARG A 25 -3.10 -14.36 9.61
C ARG A 25 -4.14 -13.32 9.20
N GLY A 26 -4.30 -13.09 7.90
CA GLY A 26 -5.31 -12.18 7.36
C GLY A 26 -4.79 -11.25 6.27
N SER A 27 -3.78 -11.67 5.50
CA SER A 27 -3.36 -10.91 4.32
C SER A 27 -4.29 -11.17 3.14
N TYR A 28 -4.44 -10.18 2.27
CA TYR A 28 -5.24 -10.33 1.06
C TYR A 28 -4.67 -9.48 -0.10
N PRO A 29 -4.92 -9.87 -1.37
CA PRO A 29 -4.48 -9.10 -2.51
C PRO A 29 -5.32 -7.83 -2.68
N ALA A 30 -4.66 -6.72 -3.00
CA ALA A 30 -5.25 -5.42 -3.28
C ALA A 30 -4.47 -4.70 -4.39
N ARG A 31 -5.09 -3.71 -5.03
CA ARG A 31 -4.45 -2.85 -6.03
C ARG A 31 -4.45 -1.41 -5.58
N THR A 32 -3.43 -0.65 -5.96
CA THR A 32 -3.41 0.80 -5.75
C THR A 32 -4.43 1.49 -6.66
N VAL A 33 -5.22 2.40 -6.11
CA VAL A 33 -6.24 3.16 -6.85
C VAL A 33 -5.74 4.56 -7.20
N ALA A 34 -4.81 5.09 -6.40
CA ALA A 34 -4.22 6.40 -6.59
C ALA A 34 -2.73 6.40 -6.19
N GLU A 35 -2.05 7.51 -6.49
CA GLU A 35 -0.68 7.75 -6.03
C GLU A 35 -0.59 7.81 -4.50
N ALA A 36 0.50 7.30 -3.95
CA ALA A 36 0.80 7.46 -2.53
C ALA A 36 1.13 8.92 -2.19
N ARG A 37 0.80 9.33 -0.96
CA ARG A 37 1.06 10.68 -0.42
C ARG A 37 1.69 10.59 0.97
N ASP A 38 2.54 11.57 1.28
CA ASP A 38 3.17 11.67 2.58
C ASP A 38 2.28 12.46 3.55
N PHE A 39 2.05 11.88 4.73
CA PHE A 39 1.36 12.49 5.86
C PHE A 39 2.26 12.46 7.11
N ASN A 40 1.86 13.20 8.15
CA ASN A 40 2.61 13.23 9.41
C ASN A 40 2.75 11.85 10.07
N CYS A 41 1.83 10.91 9.78
CA CYS A 41 1.82 9.56 10.34
C CYS A 41 2.48 8.48 9.44
N GLY A 42 3.00 8.89 8.27
CA GLY A 42 3.64 7.99 7.31
C GLY A 42 3.20 8.23 5.87
N THR A 43 3.62 7.35 4.97
CA THR A 43 3.21 7.37 3.56
C THR A 43 1.98 6.49 3.38
N ILE A 44 0.90 7.07 2.88
CA ILE A 44 -0.41 6.42 2.73
C ILE A 44 -0.74 6.31 1.25
N VAL A 45 -1.35 5.19 0.85
CA VAL A 45 -1.87 4.95 -0.50
C VAL A 45 -3.31 4.45 -0.43
N GLU A 46 -4.08 4.76 -1.46
CA GLU A 46 -5.43 4.25 -1.61
C GLU A 46 -5.42 2.89 -2.31
N ILE A 47 -6.21 1.93 -1.82
CA ILE A 47 -6.36 0.58 -2.34
C ILE A 47 -7.83 0.24 -2.66
N ASP A 48 -8.04 -0.76 -3.52
CA ASP A 48 -9.37 -1.14 -4.05
C ASP A 48 -10.28 -1.91 -3.09
N ARG A 49 -9.86 -2.11 -1.83
CA ARG A 49 -10.60 -2.85 -0.80
C ARG A 49 -10.45 -2.20 0.56
N GLU A 50 -11.40 -2.45 1.46
CA GLU A 50 -11.32 -1.99 2.85
C GLU A 50 -10.00 -2.42 3.51
N PRO A 51 -9.25 -1.50 4.15
CA PRO A 51 -9.73 -0.22 4.70
C PRO A 51 -9.61 1.00 3.76
N PHE A 52 -9.37 0.79 2.46
CA PHE A 52 -9.20 1.80 1.40
C PHE A 52 -7.95 2.66 1.52
N PHE A 53 -7.58 3.15 2.70
CA PHE A 53 -6.36 3.93 2.90
C PHE A 53 -5.42 3.20 3.84
N VAL A 54 -4.24 2.84 3.33
CA VAL A 54 -3.27 2.02 4.07
C VAL A 54 -1.89 2.63 4.00
N LYS A 55 -1.09 2.39 5.03
CA LYS A 55 0.32 2.78 4.98
C LYS A 55 1.07 1.86 4.02
N THR A 56 1.97 2.41 3.21
CA THR A 56 2.74 1.61 2.24
C THR A 56 3.60 0.53 2.90
N GLU A 57 3.96 0.69 4.18
CA GLU A 57 4.69 -0.31 4.97
C GLU A 57 3.89 -1.59 5.29
N SER A 58 2.56 -1.53 5.18
CA SER A 58 1.66 -2.68 5.32
C SER A 58 1.41 -3.41 3.99
N LEU A 59 2.03 -2.95 2.90
CA LEU A 59 1.91 -3.56 1.58
C LEU A 59 3.19 -4.31 1.22
N THR A 60 3.03 -5.52 0.70
CA THR A 60 4.12 -6.30 0.11
C THR A 60 3.83 -6.47 -1.38
N PRO A 61 4.76 -6.12 -2.29
CA PRO A 61 4.53 -6.32 -3.73
C PRO A 61 4.16 -7.77 -4.03
N ALA A 62 3.04 -7.98 -4.73
CA ALA A 62 2.76 -9.25 -5.36
C ALA A 62 3.59 -9.25 -6.65
N SER A 63 4.47 -10.24 -6.78
CA SER A 63 5.52 -10.36 -7.79
C SER A 63 5.10 -10.00 -9.22
#